data_AF-A0A662PL13-F1
#
_entry.id   AF-A0A662PL13-F1
#
_cell.length_a   1.000
_cell.length_b   1.000
_cell.length_c   1.000
_cell.angle_alpha   90.00
_cell.angle_beta   90.00
_cell.angle_gamma   90.00
#
_symmetry.space_group_name_H-M   'P 1'
#
loop_
_entity.id
_entity.type
_entity.pdbx_description
1 polymer ?
#
loop_
_entity_poly.entity_id
_entity_poly.type
_entity_poly.pdbx_seq_one_letter_code
_entity_poly.pdbx_strand_id
1 'polypeptide(L)'
;MKVVLIVLDGVGDRPVKALGGLTPLQAAKAETLDLIAERGECGIMDPIAPGQPPGSDTAHLAIFGYDPEKCYPGRGAFEALGVGVDLKPGDVAFRCNLATISDDGIILDRRAGRISNVDAEKLSESLKEIRIEGVDGVEAEFIHSSEHRGVLVLRGERLSRMVSDVDPHLTGVKVPKPHPLNGTIEAKRTAKALEEFLEKARRILKDHPLNKERIRKGLKPANAVLPRGAGVLPRIKSINELWRIRAAAIAGGALYKGVAKAVGFELIKVEGADGTVNTNLRGKVEAAVNALKEYDLVFLHIKATDNVSHDKKPKKKVEVIEWISRELKPLIDTVLSEEYYLALTGDHTTPCEVGSHTGDPVPLAIIGPSVRRDDVESFDEISCALGGLNRIRGIDLMKILMNYLGRVPLFGE
;
A
#
# COMPACT_ATOMS: atom_id res chain seq x y z
N MET A 1 -0.77 4.43 -27.86
CA MET A 1 -0.04 5.27 -26.89
C MET A 1 -0.06 4.58 -25.54
N LYS A 2 0.98 4.76 -24.74
CA LYS A 2 1.18 4.04 -23.47
C LYS A 2 1.56 5.02 -22.38
N VAL A 3 1.28 4.68 -21.13
CA VAL A 3 1.62 5.51 -19.97
C VAL A 3 2.20 4.68 -18.84
N VAL A 4 3.25 5.21 -18.20
CA VAL A 4 3.77 4.70 -16.94
C VAL A 4 3.33 5.62 -15.81
N LEU A 5 2.75 5.07 -14.75
CA LEU A 5 2.51 5.78 -13.50
C LEU A 5 3.51 5.29 -12.45
N ILE A 6 4.46 6.13 -12.06
CA ILE A 6 5.44 5.87 -11.02
C ILE A 6 4.98 6.55 -9.72
N VAL A 7 4.85 5.75 -8.67
CA VAL A 7 4.51 6.25 -7.32
C VAL A 7 5.65 5.94 -6.36
N LEU A 8 6.25 6.99 -5.82
CA LEU A 8 7.24 6.96 -4.75
C LEU A 8 6.51 7.09 -3.40
N ASP A 9 6.37 5.98 -2.68
CA ASP A 9 5.52 5.92 -1.49
C ASP A 9 6.01 6.88 -0.39
N GLY A 10 5.12 7.72 0.14
CA GLY A 10 5.48 8.65 1.22
C GLY A 10 6.64 9.60 0.87
N VAL A 11 6.85 9.91 -0.41
CA VAL A 11 8.02 10.69 -0.88
C VAL A 11 8.00 12.12 -0.35
N GLY A 12 6.82 12.74 -0.27
CA GLY A 12 6.67 14.10 0.25
C GLY A 12 7.16 14.20 1.70
N ASP A 13 7.72 15.34 2.04
CA ASP A 13 8.23 15.65 3.36
C ASP A 13 8.03 17.14 3.70
N ARG A 14 8.57 17.54 4.85
CA ARG A 14 8.67 18.93 5.28
C ARG A 14 10.14 19.34 5.35
N PRO A 15 10.44 20.65 5.43
CA PRO A 15 11.76 21.14 5.80
C PRO A 15 12.33 20.38 7.01
N VAL A 16 13.51 19.77 6.85
CA VAL A 16 14.15 18.98 7.92
C VAL A 16 15.36 19.72 8.46
N LYS A 17 15.44 19.88 9.78
CA LYS A 17 16.59 20.59 10.41
C LYS A 17 17.94 19.95 10.09
N ALA A 18 18.00 18.62 10.07
CA ALA A 18 19.22 17.86 9.79
C ALA A 18 19.71 17.98 8.33
N LEU A 19 18.88 18.53 7.43
CA LEU A 19 19.18 18.79 6.02
C LEU A 19 19.28 20.31 5.73
N GLY A 20 19.49 21.14 6.77
CA GLY A 20 19.63 22.58 6.60
C GLY A 20 18.32 23.30 6.26
N GLY A 21 17.16 22.71 6.58
CA GLY A 21 15.85 23.27 6.24
C GLY A 21 15.31 22.87 4.87
N LEU A 22 16.02 22.00 4.14
CA LEU A 22 15.53 21.38 2.91
C LEU A 22 14.65 20.17 3.21
N THR A 23 13.75 19.83 2.29
CA THR A 23 13.13 18.50 2.26
C THR A 23 14.15 17.45 1.77
N PRO A 24 13.91 16.15 2.00
CA PRO A 24 14.75 15.09 1.44
C PRO A 24 14.76 15.03 -0.09
N LEU A 25 13.70 15.48 -0.78
CA LEU A 25 13.71 15.63 -2.25
C LEU A 25 14.66 16.75 -2.66
N GLN A 26 14.53 17.94 -2.05
CA GLN A 26 15.42 19.09 -2.32
C GLN A 26 16.89 18.82 -2.00
N ALA A 27 17.16 17.98 -0.99
CA ALA A 27 18.52 17.65 -0.58
C ALA A 27 19.17 16.53 -1.42
N ALA A 28 18.39 15.77 -2.19
CA ALA A 28 18.88 14.65 -2.97
C ALA A 28 19.41 15.08 -4.34
N LYS A 29 20.51 14.45 -4.77
CA LYS A 29 20.96 14.55 -6.18
C LYS A 29 20.14 13.62 -7.05
N ALA A 30 18.96 14.07 -7.46
CA ALA A 30 17.94 13.27 -8.11
C ALA A 30 17.82 13.55 -9.61
N GLU A 31 18.94 13.53 -10.36
CA GLU A 31 19.02 13.95 -11.77
C GLU A 31 17.95 13.35 -12.70
N THR A 32 17.58 12.08 -12.53
CA THR A 32 16.51 11.45 -13.32
C THR A 32 15.13 11.99 -12.97
N LEU A 33 14.87 12.33 -11.70
CA LEU A 33 13.61 12.94 -11.29
C LEU A 33 13.55 14.39 -11.79
N ASP A 34 14.65 15.13 -11.66
CA ASP A 34 14.79 16.49 -12.17
C ASP A 34 14.59 16.54 -13.69
N LEU A 35 15.15 15.57 -14.43
CA LEU A 35 14.91 15.44 -15.88
C LEU A 35 13.42 15.25 -16.23
N ILE A 36 12.65 14.55 -15.40
CA ILE A 36 11.20 14.38 -15.60
C ILE A 36 10.48 15.71 -15.38
N ALA A 37 10.86 16.47 -14.35
CA ALA A 37 10.32 17.82 -14.13
C ALA A 37 10.67 18.73 -15.30
N GLU A 38 11.97 18.80 -15.64
CA GLU A 38 12.52 19.66 -16.70
C GLU A 38 11.84 19.42 -18.04
N ARG A 39 11.49 18.17 -18.38
CA ARG A 39 10.87 17.80 -19.66
C ARG A 39 9.35 17.83 -19.65
N GLY A 40 8.73 18.15 -18.52
CA GLY A 40 7.31 17.88 -18.27
C GLY A 40 6.47 19.10 -17.89
N GLU A 41 5.22 18.81 -17.54
CA GLU A 41 4.32 19.73 -16.85
C GLU A 41 4.27 19.28 -15.38
N CYS A 42 4.66 20.14 -14.47
CA CYS A 42 4.70 19.89 -13.04
C CYS A 42 3.46 20.42 -12.32
N GLY A 43 3.23 19.96 -11.11
CA GLY A 43 2.22 20.45 -10.19
C GLY A 43 2.30 19.78 -8.83
N ILE A 44 1.29 20.02 -8.01
CA ILE A 44 1.11 19.35 -6.72
C ILE A 44 -0.25 18.65 -6.66
N MET A 45 -0.32 17.57 -5.91
CA MET A 45 -1.51 16.73 -5.82
C MET A 45 -1.88 16.51 -4.35
N ASP A 46 -3.13 16.77 -4.00
CA ASP A 46 -3.71 16.27 -2.76
C ASP A 46 -4.26 14.86 -3.01
N PRO A 47 -3.72 13.80 -2.40
CA PRO A 47 -4.20 12.44 -2.67
C PRO A 47 -5.70 12.27 -2.40
N ILE A 48 -6.22 12.95 -1.37
CA ILE A 48 -7.65 12.95 -1.01
C ILE A 48 -8.22 14.37 -1.08
N ALA A 49 -7.74 15.25 -0.20
CA ALA A 49 -8.16 16.64 -0.09
C ALA A 49 -7.08 17.46 0.64
N PRO A 50 -7.06 18.79 0.45
CA PRO A 50 -6.16 19.68 1.18
C PRO A 50 -6.17 19.40 2.69
N GLY A 51 -5.00 19.09 3.26
CA GLY A 51 -4.85 18.90 4.71
C GLY A 51 -5.37 17.56 5.25
N GLN A 52 -5.88 16.65 4.41
CA GLN A 52 -6.40 15.34 4.84
C GLN A 52 -5.32 14.25 4.69
N PRO A 53 -4.77 13.70 5.79
CA PRO A 53 -3.86 12.57 5.72
C PRO A 53 -4.57 11.32 5.17
N PRO A 54 -4.03 10.66 4.14
CA PRO A 54 -4.61 9.43 3.60
C PRO A 54 -4.01 8.16 4.20
N GLY A 55 -4.78 7.08 4.18
CA GLY A 55 -4.20 5.73 4.20
C GLY A 55 -3.64 5.38 2.81
N SER A 56 -2.58 4.59 2.72
CA SER A 56 -1.97 4.23 1.42
C SER A 56 -2.97 3.54 0.48
N ASP A 57 -3.92 2.78 1.01
CA ASP A 57 -5.01 2.16 0.25
C ASP A 57 -5.96 3.20 -0.34
N THR A 58 -6.44 4.13 0.48
CA THR A 58 -7.31 5.22 0.02
C THR A 58 -6.63 6.15 -0.98
N ALA A 59 -5.34 6.46 -0.77
CA ALA A 59 -4.55 7.26 -1.70
C ALA A 59 -4.43 6.59 -3.08
N HIS A 60 -4.13 5.28 -3.12
CA HIS A 60 -4.01 4.56 -4.38
C HIS A 60 -5.35 4.41 -5.10
N LEU A 61 -6.46 4.20 -4.38
CA LEU A 61 -7.80 4.25 -4.99
C LEU A 61 -8.03 5.58 -5.68
N ALA A 62 -7.75 6.69 -4.99
CA ALA A 62 -7.89 8.03 -5.55
C ALA A 62 -6.98 8.21 -6.77
N ILE A 63 -5.68 7.89 -6.68
CA ILE A 63 -4.73 7.97 -7.80
C ILE A 63 -5.20 7.15 -9.03
N PHE A 64 -5.86 6.00 -8.82
CA PHE A 64 -6.42 5.19 -9.90
C PHE A 64 -7.76 5.72 -10.45
N GLY A 65 -8.24 6.86 -9.96
CA GLY A 65 -9.46 7.54 -10.42
C GLY A 65 -10.74 7.12 -9.68
N TYR A 66 -10.64 6.43 -8.54
CA TYR A 66 -11.79 5.98 -7.76
C TYR A 66 -11.96 6.79 -6.49
N ASP A 67 -13.20 7.19 -6.21
CA ASP A 67 -13.57 7.91 -4.99
C ASP A 67 -13.54 6.98 -3.77
N PRO A 68 -12.56 7.14 -2.85
CA PRO A 68 -12.42 6.23 -1.72
C PRO A 68 -13.62 6.27 -0.77
N GLU A 69 -14.33 7.39 -0.66
CA GLU A 69 -15.51 7.47 0.20
C GLU A 69 -16.64 6.55 -0.28
N LYS A 70 -16.72 6.32 -1.59
CA LYS A 70 -17.76 5.51 -2.20
C LYS A 70 -17.39 4.04 -2.32
N CYS A 71 -16.13 3.74 -2.61
CA CYS A 71 -15.72 2.40 -3.01
C CYS A 71 -14.83 1.67 -2.00
N TYR A 72 -14.43 2.29 -0.89
CA TYR A 72 -13.49 1.67 0.05
C TYR A 72 -14.09 0.42 0.73
N PRO A 73 -13.53 -0.77 0.48
CA PRO A 73 -14.06 -2.02 1.01
C PRO A 73 -13.65 -2.30 2.46
N GLY A 74 -12.68 -1.57 3.01
CA GLY A 74 -11.91 -1.95 4.19
C GLY A 74 -10.56 -2.59 3.83
N ARG A 75 -9.50 -2.24 4.57
CA ARG A 75 -8.11 -2.58 4.26
C ARG A 75 -7.83 -4.08 4.08
N GLY A 76 -8.46 -4.92 4.89
CA GLY A 76 -8.22 -6.36 4.93
C GLY A 76 -8.50 -7.03 3.59
N ALA A 77 -9.46 -6.52 2.82
CA ALA A 77 -9.74 -7.00 1.48
C ALA A 77 -8.56 -6.81 0.53
N PHE A 78 -7.93 -5.63 0.57
CA PHE A 78 -6.74 -5.35 -0.24
C PHE A 78 -5.55 -6.20 0.19
N GLU A 79 -5.30 -6.33 1.49
CA GLU A 79 -4.19 -7.18 1.96
C GLU A 79 -4.38 -8.65 1.51
N ALA A 80 -5.61 -9.17 1.54
CA ALA A 80 -5.94 -10.52 1.06
C ALA A 80 -5.69 -10.68 -0.44
N LEU A 81 -6.25 -9.78 -1.26
CA LEU A 81 -6.02 -9.79 -2.72
C LEU A 81 -4.53 -9.68 -3.06
N GLY A 82 -3.79 -8.91 -2.26
CA GLY A 82 -2.36 -8.65 -2.41
C GLY A 82 -1.44 -9.84 -2.15
N VAL A 83 -1.84 -10.75 -1.26
CA VAL A 83 -1.12 -12.02 -1.04
C VAL A 83 -1.63 -13.15 -1.95
N GLY A 84 -2.55 -12.85 -2.87
CA GLY A 84 -3.04 -13.79 -3.87
C GLY A 84 -4.32 -14.54 -3.48
N VAL A 85 -4.98 -14.18 -2.38
CA VAL A 85 -6.29 -14.76 -2.04
C VAL A 85 -7.31 -14.39 -3.11
N ASP A 86 -8.10 -15.37 -3.52
CA ASP A 86 -9.33 -15.14 -4.26
C ASP A 86 -10.48 -14.96 -3.28
N LEU A 87 -10.88 -13.69 -3.07
CA LEU A 87 -11.99 -13.33 -2.19
C LEU A 87 -13.31 -13.50 -2.93
N LYS A 88 -14.25 -14.20 -2.30
CA LYS A 88 -15.60 -14.40 -2.82
C LYS A 88 -16.56 -13.35 -2.27
N PRO A 89 -17.68 -13.06 -2.96
CA PRO A 89 -18.76 -12.26 -2.38
C PRO A 89 -19.22 -12.85 -1.04
N GLY A 90 -19.18 -12.04 0.02
CA GLY A 90 -19.53 -12.46 1.38
C GLY A 90 -18.33 -12.72 2.30
N ASP A 91 -17.12 -12.93 1.75
CA ASP A 91 -15.92 -13.09 2.56
C ASP A 91 -15.57 -11.80 3.31
N VAL A 92 -15.11 -11.94 4.56
CA VAL A 92 -14.57 -10.84 5.36
C VAL A 92 -13.11 -11.10 5.66
N ALA A 93 -12.25 -10.23 5.15
CA ALA A 93 -10.81 -10.29 5.34
C ALA A 93 -10.34 -9.25 6.35
N PHE A 94 -9.29 -9.59 7.10
CA PHE A 94 -8.63 -8.73 8.07
C PHE A 94 -7.15 -8.68 7.79
N ARG A 95 -6.55 -7.51 7.95
CA ARG A 95 -5.11 -7.41 8.12
C ARG A 95 -4.76 -7.86 9.53
N CYS A 96 -3.79 -8.74 9.66
CA CYS A 96 -3.37 -9.28 10.94
C CYS A 96 -1.90 -8.99 11.21
N ASN A 97 -1.58 -8.80 12.49
CA ASN A 97 -0.20 -8.86 12.98
C ASN A 97 -0.04 -10.05 13.93
N LEU A 98 1.04 -10.82 13.77
CA LEU A 98 1.58 -11.66 14.83
C LEU A 98 2.24 -10.77 15.89
N ALA A 99 1.81 -10.94 17.13
CA ALA A 99 2.14 -10.06 18.24
C ALA A 99 2.58 -10.84 19.48
N THR A 100 3.22 -10.12 20.40
CA THR A 100 3.59 -10.59 21.72
C THR A 100 2.64 -9.99 22.75
N ILE A 101 1.98 -10.86 23.51
CA ILE A 101 1.12 -10.48 24.62
C ILE A 101 1.58 -11.15 25.92
N SER A 102 1.29 -10.52 27.05
CA SER A 102 1.47 -11.13 28.37
C SER A 102 0.38 -12.18 28.65
N ASP A 103 0.56 -12.96 29.71
CA ASP A 103 -0.46 -13.89 30.21
C ASP A 103 -1.75 -13.18 30.61
N ASP A 104 -1.66 -11.96 31.16
CA ASP A 104 -2.80 -11.09 31.50
C ASP A 104 -3.48 -10.46 30.27
N GLY A 105 -2.95 -10.72 29.07
CA GLY A 105 -3.49 -10.22 27.80
C GLY A 105 -3.09 -8.80 27.45
N ILE A 106 -1.99 -8.28 28.03
CA ILE A 106 -1.43 -6.97 27.69
C ILE A 106 -0.55 -7.08 26.45
N ILE A 107 -0.70 -6.18 25.49
CA ILE A 107 0.12 -6.14 24.28
C ILE A 107 1.51 -5.60 24.62
N LEU A 108 2.52 -6.46 24.56
CA LEU A 108 3.92 -6.11 24.83
C LEU A 108 4.65 -5.67 23.56
N ASP A 109 4.30 -6.23 22.42
CA ASP A 109 4.84 -5.86 21.12
C ASP A 109 3.88 -6.22 20.00
N ARG A 110 3.48 -5.25 19.18
CA ARG A 110 2.50 -5.46 18.10
C ARG A 110 3.06 -6.20 16.88
N ARG A 111 4.36 -6.51 16.86
CA ARG A 111 5.08 -7.06 15.71
C ARG A 111 5.95 -8.27 16.09
N ALA A 112 5.86 -8.74 17.33
CA ALA A 112 6.72 -9.77 17.89
C ALA A 112 8.23 -9.54 17.63
N GLY A 113 8.66 -8.27 17.73
CA GLY A 113 10.05 -7.88 17.46
C GLY A 113 10.43 -7.92 15.98
N ARG A 114 9.47 -7.69 15.07
CA ARG A 114 9.62 -7.89 13.61
C ARG A 114 10.14 -9.29 13.31
N ILE A 115 9.35 -10.28 13.72
CA ILE A 115 9.63 -11.71 13.50
C ILE A 115 10.03 -11.98 12.03
N SER A 116 10.98 -12.90 11.82
CA SER A 116 11.44 -13.28 10.48
C SER A 116 10.33 -13.95 9.67
N ASN A 117 10.41 -13.86 8.34
CA ASN A 117 9.47 -14.54 7.44
C ASN A 117 9.39 -16.04 7.74
N VAL A 118 10.55 -16.69 7.90
CA VAL A 118 10.64 -18.15 8.14
C VAL A 118 9.92 -18.56 9.42
N ASP A 119 10.10 -17.82 10.51
CA ASP A 119 9.45 -18.14 11.78
C ASP A 119 7.94 -17.84 11.72
N ALA A 120 7.57 -16.71 11.14
CA ALA A 120 6.18 -16.28 11.01
C ALA A 120 5.36 -17.19 10.11
N GLU A 121 5.95 -17.70 9.03
CA GLU A 121 5.33 -18.67 8.13
C GLU A 121 5.02 -19.98 8.86
N LYS A 122 5.99 -20.54 9.59
CA LYS A 122 5.78 -21.75 10.42
C LYS A 122 4.67 -21.59 11.44
N LEU A 123 4.60 -20.45 12.12
CA LEU A 123 3.52 -20.15 13.05
C LEU A 123 2.17 -20.03 12.34
N SER A 124 2.15 -19.41 11.16
CA SER A 124 0.94 -19.24 10.35
C SER A 124 0.39 -20.58 9.83
N GLU A 125 1.28 -21.51 9.43
CA GLU A 125 0.89 -22.88 9.06
C GLU A 125 0.13 -23.58 10.18
N SER A 126 0.57 -23.41 11.44
CA SER A 126 -0.11 -24.01 12.61
C SER A 126 -1.54 -23.48 12.84
N LEU A 127 -1.92 -22.36 12.21
CA LEU A 127 -3.25 -21.77 12.32
C LEU A 127 -4.23 -22.26 11.24
N LYS A 128 -3.75 -22.94 10.18
CA LYS A 128 -4.59 -23.39 9.04
C LYS A 128 -5.65 -24.43 9.42
N GLU A 129 -5.37 -25.21 10.46
CA GLU A 129 -6.27 -26.28 10.92
C GLU A 129 -7.38 -25.77 11.86
N ILE A 130 -7.38 -24.48 12.19
CA ILE A 130 -8.44 -23.89 13.02
C ILE A 130 -9.78 -24.02 12.29
N ARG A 131 -10.73 -24.69 12.93
CA ARG A 131 -12.14 -24.76 12.52
C ARG A 131 -12.99 -23.89 13.42
N ILE A 132 -13.96 -23.18 12.84
CA ILE A 132 -14.95 -22.39 13.56
C ILE A 132 -16.20 -23.26 13.74
N GLU A 133 -16.55 -23.56 14.98
CA GLU A 133 -17.65 -24.48 15.34
C GLU A 133 -18.82 -23.71 15.94
N GLY A 134 -18.55 -22.55 16.55
CA GLY A 134 -19.55 -21.70 17.20
C GLY A 134 -20.39 -20.88 16.22
N VAL A 135 -20.06 -20.87 14.92
CA VAL A 135 -20.81 -20.18 13.87
C VAL A 135 -20.97 -21.09 12.66
N ASP A 136 -22.20 -21.56 12.46
CA ASP A 136 -22.54 -22.50 11.40
C ASP A 136 -22.16 -21.98 10.00
N GLY A 137 -21.52 -22.84 9.22
CA GLY A 137 -21.06 -22.59 7.85
C GLY A 137 -19.95 -21.56 7.69
N VAL A 138 -19.20 -21.22 8.75
CA VAL A 138 -18.07 -20.28 8.68
C VAL A 138 -16.74 -21.01 8.74
N GLU A 139 -15.87 -20.70 7.80
CA GLU A 139 -14.48 -21.19 7.75
C GLU A 139 -13.51 -20.03 7.97
N ALA A 140 -12.32 -20.35 8.48
CA ALA A 140 -11.25 -19.38 8.69
C ALA A 140 -9.98 -19.83 7.96
N GLU A 141 -9.34 -18.89 7.29
CA GLU A 141 -8.07 -19.10 6.58
C GLU A 141 -7.08 -18.02 7.01
N PHE A 142 -5.94 -18.41 7.58
CA PHE A 142 -4.88 -17.49 7.96
C PHE A 142 -3.66 -17.68 7.05
N ILE A 143 -3.22 -16.59 6.43
CA ILE A 143 -2.15 -16.59 5.43
C ILE A 143 -1.06 -15.62 5.86
N HIS A 144 0.19 -16.10 5.86
CA HIS A 144 1.35 -15.26 6.09
C HIS A 144 1.58 -14.30 4.91
N SER A 145 2.04 -13.09 5.20
CA SER A 145 2.37 -12.08 4.17
C SER A 145 3.86 -11.73 4.20
N SER A 146 4.30 -11.01 5.23
CA SER A 146 5.68 -10.52 5.37
C SER A 146 5.95 -10.13 6.81
N GLU A 147 7.11 -10.52 7.33
CA GLU A 147 7.49 -10.37 8.73
C GLU A 147 6.35 -10.82 9.65
N HIS A 148 5.86 -9.92 10.50
CA HIS A 148 4.75 -10.08 11.42
C HIS A 148 3.37 -10.01 10.76
N ARG A 149 3.26 -9.67 9.48
CA ARG A 149 1.99 -9.41 8.81
C ARG A 149 1.40 -10.70 8.27
N GLY A 150 0.08 -10.82 8.39
CA GLY A 150 -0.71 -11.86 7.76
C GLY A 150 -2.10 -11.36 7.42
N VAL A 151 -2.91 -12.24 6.84
CA VAL A 151 -4.30 -12.00 6.48
C VAL A 151 -5.14 -13.10 7.11
N LEU A 152 -6.24 -12.73 7.76
CA LEU A 152 -7.29 -13.67 8.15
C LEU A 152 -8.47 -13.47 7.21
N VAL A 153 -8.99 -14.54 6.62
CA VAL A 153 -10.22 -14.54 5.83
C VAL A 153 -11.24 -15.41 6.53
N LEU A 154 -12.40 -14.83 6.82
CA LEU A 154 -13.58 -15.55 7.27
C LEU A 154 -14.52 -15.73 6.07
N ARG A 155 -14.79 -16.98 5.72
CA ARG A 155 -15.64 -17.35 4.58
C ARG A 155 -16.92 -17.98 5.09
N GLY A 156 -18.06 -17.61 4.53
CA GLY A 156 -19.35 -18.17 4.91
C GLY A 156 -20.50 -17.21 4.64
N GLU A 157 -21.72 -17.68 4.88
CA GLU A 157 -22.91 -16.87 4.66
C GLU A 157 -23.16 -15.88 5.79
N ARG A 158 -23.75 -14.74 5.42
CA ARG A 158 -24.21 -13.70 6.35
C ARG A 158 -23.09 -13.23 7.27
N LEU A 159 -21.97 -12.80 6.67
CA LEU A 159 -20.86 -12.13 7.33
C LEU A 159 -20.83 -10.64 6.95
N SER A 160 -20.23 -9.81 7.81
CA SER A 160 -20.13 -8.37 7.60
C SER A 160 -18.80 -7.83 8.11
N ARG A 161 -18.24 -6.85 7.39
CA ARG A 161 -17.07 -6.09 7.84
C ARG A 161 -17.36 -5.14 9.02
N MET A 162 -18.61 -4.99 9.45
CA MET A 162 -19.00 -4.08 10.54
C MET A 162 -18.65 -4.70 11.91
N VAL A 163 -17.37 -4.97 12.13
CA VAL A 163 -16.79 -5.55 13.35
C VAL A 163 -15.58 -4.71 13.77
N SER A 164 -15.40 -4.52 15.07
CA SER A 164 -14.32 -3.71 15.62
C SER A 164 -12.93 -4.30 15.33
N ASP A 165 -11.94 -3.42 15.23
CA ASP A 165 -10.54 -3.83 15.23
C ASP A 165 -10.14 -4.46 16.59
N VAL A 166 -9.21 -5.41 16.54
CA VAL A 166 -8.62 -6.05 17.72
C VAL A 166 -7.23 -5.48 18.01
N ASP A 167 -6.52 -5.00 16.99
CA ASP A 167 -5.29 -4.23 17.17
C ASP A 167 -5.63 -2.79 17.61
N PRO A 168 -5.35 -2.36 18.86
CA PRO A 168 -5.71 -1.03 19.36
C PRO A 168 -4.70 0.04 18.95
N HIS A 169 -3.75 -0.29 18.08
CA HIS A 169 -2.65 0.59 17.66
C HIS A 169 -1.62 0.94 18.74
N LEU A 170 -1.77 0.42 19.96
CA LEU A 170 -0.96 0.77 21.12
C LEU A 170 -0.36 -0.48 21.80
N THR A 171 0.75 -0.28 22.52
CA THR A 171 1.33 -1.25 23.46
C THR A 171 0.97 -0.87 24.89
N GLY A 172 1.07 -1.82 25.83
CA GLY A 172 0.75 -1.59 27.25
C GLY A 172 -0.74 -1.59 27.58
N VAL A 173 -1.59 -1.89 26.59
CA VAL A 173 -3.05 -2.00 26.76
C VAL A 173 -3.49 -3.46 26.63
N LYS A 174 -4.64 -3.79 27.22
CA LYS A 174 -5.24 -5.11 27.09
C LYS A 174 -5.80 -5.30 25.68
N VAL A 175 -5.65 -6.51 25.12
CA VAL A 175 -6.25 -6.84 23.83
C VAL A 175 -7.78 -6.72 23.93
N PRO A 176 -8.42 -5.84 23.14
CA PRO A 176 -9.87 -5.72 23.13
C PRO A 176 -10.50 -6.97 22.51
N LYS A 177 -11.71 -7.31 22.96
CA LYS A 177 -12.51 -8.36 22.33
C LYS A 177 -13.18 -7.80 21.07
N PRO A 178 -13.23 -8.58 19.97
CA PRO A 178 -13.97 -8.18 18.79
C PRO A 178 -15.47 -8.08 19.14
N HIS A 179 -16.12 -7.02 18.67
CA HIS A 179 -17.54 -6.80 18.87
C HIS A 179 -18.18 -6.23 17.60
N PRO A 180 -19.49 -6.46 17.38
CA PRO A 180 -20.18 -5.90 16.24
C PRO A 180 -20.27 -4.37 16.38
N LEU A 181 -20.07 -3.65 15.27
CA LEU A 181 -20.18 -2.20 15.22
C LEU A 181 -21.61 -1.71 14.93
N ASN A 182 -22.52 -2.64 14.60
CA ASN A 182 -23.93 -2.35 14.41
C ASN A 182 -24.80 -3.53 14.89
N GLY A 183 -26.12 -3.36 14.86
CA GLY A 183 -27.06 -4.35 15.40
C GLY A 183 -27.30 -5.59 14.55
N THR A 184 -26.70 -5.71 13.36
CA THR A 184 -27.10 -6.74 12.39
C THR A 184 -26.62 -8.14 12.79
N ILE A 185 -27.32 -9.16 12.27
CA ILE A 185 -26.98 -10.57 12.54
C ILE A 185 -25.61 -10.90 11.94
N GLU A 186 -25.30 -10.35 10.78
CA GLU A 186 -24.05 -10.57 10.07
C GLU A 186 -22.85 -10.06 10.88
N ALA A 187 -22.93 -8.86 11.45
CA ALA A 187 -21.87 -8.31 12.29
C ALA A 187 -21.64 -9.17 13.55
N LYS A 188 -22.72 -9.63 14.19
CA LYS A 188 -22.65 -10.53 15.35
C LYS A 188 -22.03 -11.88 14.99
N ARG A 189 -22.40 -12.47 13.85
CA ARG A 189 -21.83 -13.71 13.34
C ARG A 189 -20.33 -13.56 13.09
N THR A 190 -19.91 -12.50 12.41
CA THR A 190 -18.49 -12.24 12.14
C THR A 190 -17.70 -11.99 13.43
N ALA A 191 -18.22 -11.19 14.38
CA ALA A 191 -17.55 -10.93 15.65
C ALA A 191 -17.35 -12.23 16.46
N LYS A 192 -18.36 -13.10 16.52
CA LYS A 192 -18.29 -14.39 17.20
C LYS A 192 -17.27 -15.34 16.56
N ALA A 193 -17.28 -15.45 15.23
CA ALA A 193 -16.31 -16.27 14.49
C ALA A 193 -14.87 -15.75 14.69
N LEU A 194 -14.69 -14.43 14.69
CA LEU A 194 -13.41 -13.79 14.93
C LEU A 194 -12.91 -14.04 16.36
N GLU A 195 -13.77 -13.91 17.37
CA GLU A 195 -13.42 -14.20 18.76
C GLU A 195 -12.96 -15.66 18.92
N GLU A 196 -13.73 -16.61 18.37
CA GLU A 196 -13.40 -18.03 18.43
C GLU A 196 -12.06 -18.35 17.75
N PHE A 197 -11.82 -17.79 16.56
CA PHE A 197 -10.54 -17.94 15.87
C PHE A 197 -9.37 -17.46 16.75
N LEU A 198 -9.51 -16.28 17.36
CA LEU A 198 -8.44 -15.67 18.16
C LEU A 198 -8.16 -16.44 19.44
N GLU A 199 -9.18 -16.98 20.10
CA GLU A 199 -9.00 -17.84 21.27
C GLU A 199 -8.26 -19.13 20.92
N LYS A 200 -8.65 -19.80 19.82
CA LYS A 200 -7.98 -21.01 19.32
C LYS A 200 -6.54 -20.71 18.89
N ALA A 201 -6.32 -19.64 18.12
CA ALA A 201 -5.01 -19.21 17.67
C ALA A 201 -4.06 -18.89 18.85
N ARG A 202 -4.54 -18.20 19.88
CA ARG A 202 -3.73 -17.90 21.07
C ARG A 202 -3.26 -19.17 21.79
N ARG A 203 -4.11 -20.19 21.92
CA ARG A 203 -3.73 -21.47 22.55
C ARG A 203 -2.64 -22.17 21.75
N ILE A 204 -2.84 -22.31 20.44
CA ILE A 204 -1.87 -22.94 19.53
C ILE A 204 -0.52 -22.20 19.59
N LEU A 205 -0.53 -20.88 19.41
CA LEU A 205 0.70 -20.09 19.34
C LEU A 205 1.43 -20.03 20.69
N LYS A 206 0.72 -19.96 21.82
CA LYS A 206 1.35 -19.94 23.16
C LYS A 206 2.19 -21.20 23.41
N ASP A 207 1.68 -22.36 23.00
CA ASP A 207 2.33 -23.64 23.24
C ASP A 207 3.26 -24.12 22.12
N HIS A 208 3.29 -23.40 20.99
CA HIS A 208 4.08 -23.76 19.81
C HIS A 208 5.58 -23.89 20.15
N PRO A 209 6.27 -24.99 19.76
CA PRO A 209 7.68 -25.22 20.07
C PRO A 209 8.61 -24.07 19.65
N LEU A 210 8.35 -23.47 18.49
CA LEU A 210 9.11 -22.31 18.01
C LEU A 210 9.01 -21.10 18.95
N ASN A 211 7.84 -20.81 19.53
CA ASN A 211 7.71 -19.71 20.49
C ASN A 211 8.44 -20.02 21.80
N LYS A 212 8.44 -21.28 22.25
CA LYS A 212 9.25 -21.73 23.40
C LYS A 212 10.75 -21.54 23.14
N GLU A 213 11.21 -21.86 21.94
CA GLU A 213 12.59 -21.63 21.51
C GLU A 213 12.95 -20.14 21.45
N ARG A 214 12.07 -19.32 20.87
CA ARG A 214 12.24 -17.86 20.81
C ARG A 214 12.42 -17.27 22.21
N ILE A 215 11.59 -17.68 23.17
CA ILE A 215 11.69 -17.25 24.57
C ILE A 215 13.04 -17.66 25.17
N ARG A 216 13.50 -18.90 24.96
CA ARG A 216 14.83 -19.36 25.44
C ARG A 216 15.99 -18.54 24.86
N LYS A 217 15.84 -18.04 23.64
CA LYS A 217 16.79 -17.16 22.95
C LYS A 217 16.65 -15.68 23.34
N GLY A 218 15.77 -15.32 24.29
CA GLY A 218 15.49 -13.93 24.66
C GLY A 218 14.73 -13.14 23.59
N LEU A 219 14.17 -13.80 22.57
CA LEU A 219 13.37 -13.18 21.52
C LEU A 219 11.90 -13.11 21.95
N LYS A 220 11.20 -12.10 21.45
CA LYS A 220 9.77 -11.93 21.73
C LYS A 220 8.95 -13.05 21.02
N PRO A 221 8.09 -13.81 21.74
CA PRO A 221 7.25 -14.81 21.12
C PRO A 221 6.10 -14.16 20.32
N ALA A 222 5.70 -14.78 19.22
CA ALA A 222 4.51 -14.40 18.46
C ALA A 222 3.32 -15.26 18.91
N ASN A 223 2.74 -14.92 20.06
CA ASN A 223 1.74 -15.71 20.78
C ASN A 223 0.29 -15.22 20.63
N ALA A 224 0.04 -14.18 19.82
CA ALA A 224 -1.30 -13.82 19.36
C ALA A 224 -1.31 -13.29 17.94
N VAL A 225 -2.53 -13.27 17.40
CA VAL A 225 -2.91 -12.55 16.20
C VAL A 225 -3.68 -11.29 16.62
N LEU A 226 -3.36 -10.14 16.03
CA LEU A 226 -4.09 -8.89 16.19
C LEU A 226 -4.71 -8.47 14.84
N PRO A 227 -5.97 -8.85 14.56
CA PRO A 227 -6.71 -8.43 13.37
C PRO A 227 -7.14 -6.97 13.42
N ARG A 228 -7.23 -6.35 12.25
CA ARG A 228 -7.79 -5.01 12.04
C ARG A 228 -8.18 -4.76 10.58
N GLY A 229 -8.92 -3.68 10.36
CA GLY A 229 -9.31 -3.19 9.05
C GLY A 229 -10.19 -4.19 8.31
N ALA A 230 -11.24 -4.69 8.97
CA ALA A 230 -12.21 -5.61 8.36
C ALA A 230 -12.65 -5.10 6.97
N GLY A 231 -12.55 -5.94 5.95
CA GLY A 231 -12.90 -5.57 4.59
C GLY A 231 -13.55 -6.70 3.81
N VAL A 232 -14.33 -6.34 2.79
CA VAL A 232 -15.02 -7.27 1.89
C VAL A 232 -14.54 -7.09 0.46
N LEU A 233 -14.86 -8.01 -0.45
CA LEU A 233 -14.54 -7.80 -1.87
C LEU A 233 -15.12 -6.46 -2.38
N PRO A 234 -14.30 -5.54 -2.92
CA PRO A 234 -14.78 -4.26 -3.43
C PRO A 234 -15.68 -4.45 -4.65
N ARG A 235 -16.77 -3.69 -4.69
CA ARG A 235 -17.65 -3.60 -5.86
C ARG A 235 -17.22 -2.42 -6.71
N ILE A 236 -16.18 -2.62 -7.52
CA ILE A 236 -15.56 -1.57 -8.34
C ILE A 236 -15.54 -2.04 -9.80
N LYS A 237 -15.95 -1.17 -10.72
CA LYS A 237 -15.80 -1.40 -12.16
C LYS A 237 -14.32 -1.32 -12.50
N SER A 238 -13.78 -2.31 -13.22
CA SER A 238 -12.35 -2.37 -13.49
C SER A 238 -11.87 -1.21 -14.37
N ILE A 239 -10.60 -0.83 -14.22
CA ILE A 239 -9.94 0.20 -15.02
C ILE A 239 -9.88 -0.19 -16.50
N ASN A 240 -9.76 -1.50 -16.79
CA ASN A 240 -9.79 -2.03 -18.14
C ASN A 240 -11.16 -1.80 -18.80
N GLU A 241 -12.25 -1.97 -18.04
CA GLU A 241 -13.61 -1.74 -18.53
C GLU A 241 -13.94 -0.25 -18.65
N LEU A 242 -13.49 0.57 -17.69
CA LEU A 242 -13.74 2.02 -17.68
C LEU A 242 -13.06 2.72 -18.86
N TRP A 243 -11.80 2.41 -19.11
CA TRP A 243 -10.99 3.15 -20.08
C TRP A 243 -10.67 2.36 -21.36
N ARG A 244 -11.10 1.09 -21.44
CA ARG A 244 -10.80 0.18 -22.56
C ARG A 244 -9.30 0.05 -22.81
N ILE A 245 -8.58 -0.22 -21.73
CA ILE A 245 -7.12 -0.38 -21.71
C ILE A 245 -6.73 -1.74 -21.12
N ARG A 246 -5.48 -2.15 -21.34
CA ARG A 246 -4.81 -3.19 -20.55
C ARG A 246 -3.89 -2.54 -19.53
N ALA A 247 -4.11 -2.83 -18.24
CA ALA A 247 -3.30 -2.28 -17.16
C ALA A 247 -2.50 -3.36 -16.41
N ALA A 248 -1.22 -3.08 -16.11
CA ALA A 248 -0.35 -3.94 -15.32
C ALA A 248 0.29 -3.20 -14.14
N ALA A 249 0.51 -3.90 -13.03
CA ALA A 249 1.04 -3.34 -11.80
C ALA A 249 2.26 -4.12 -11.29
N ILE A 250 3.31 -3.37 -10.94
CA ILE A 250 4.57 -3.86 -10.38
C ILE A 250 4.77 -3.17 -9.03
N ALA A 251 4.56 -3.93 -7.95
CA ALA A 251 4.64 -3.43 -6.58
C ALA A 251 5.33 -4.44 -5.65
N GLY A 252 5.79 -3.96 -4.50
CA GLY A 252 6.40 -4.81 -3.47
C GLY A 252 5.38 -5.33 -2.46
N GLY A 253 4.84 -4.43 -1.64
CA GLY A 253 3.94 -4.78 -0.54
C GLY A 253 2.57 -5.30 -0.99
N ALA A 254 1.97 -6.16 -0.17
CA ALA A 254 0.67 -6.78 -0.44
C ALA A 254 -0.44 -5.74 -0.64
N LEU A 255 -0.52 -4.72 0.21
CA LEU A 255 -1.55 -3.68 0.10
C LEU A 255 -1.68 -3.09 -1.32
N TYR A 256 -0.58 -2.66 -1.92
CA TYR A 256 -0.56 -2.01 -3.24
C TYR A 256 -0.94 -2.97 -4.35
N LYS A 257 -0.43 -4.22 -4.28
CA LYS A 257 -0.84 -5.31 -5.17
C LYS A 257 -2.34 -5.55 -5.05
N GLY A 258 -2.87 -5.52 -3.83
CA GLY A 258 -4.28 -5.68 -3.53
C GLY A 258 -5.17 -4.62 -4.13
N VAL A 259 -4.83 -3.35 -3.93
CA VAL A 259 -5.58 -2.22 -4.51
C VAL A 259 -5.53 -2.26 -6.03
N ALA A 260 -4.35 -2.49 -6.62
CA ALA A 260 -4.21 -2.60 -8.06
C ALA A 260 -5.04 -3.76 -8.64
N LYS A 261 -4.96 -4.95 -8.03
CA LYS A 261 -5.77 -6.12 -8.43
C LYS A 261 -7.26 -5.85 -8.29
N ALA A 262 -7.69 -5.20 -7.21
CA ALA A 262 -9.08 -4.86 -6.96
C ALA A 262 -9.68 -3.95 -8.03
N VAL A 263 -8.89 -3.04 -8.60
CA VAL A 263 -9.34 -2.15 -9.67
C VAL A 263 -9.02 -2.69 -11.07
N GLY A 264 -8.50 -3.92 -11.18
CA GLY A 264 -8.35 -4.65 -12.43
C GLY A 264 -6.96 -4.65 -13.08
N PHE A 265 -5.91 -4.24 -12.38
CA PHE A 265 -4.54 -4.41 -12.91
C PHE A 265 -4.11 -5.87 -12.86
N GLU A 266 -3.39 -6.30 -13.90
CA GLU A 266 -2.65 -7.56 -13.87
C GLU A 266 -1.37 -7.40 -13.05
N LEU A 267 -1.11 -8.31 -12.09
CA LEU A 267 0.05 -8.22 -11.22
C LEU A 267 1.27 -8.89 -11.85
N ILE A 268 2.32 -8.11 -12.13
CA ILE A 268 3.60 -8.64 -12.59
C ILE A 268 4.48 -8.90 -11.36
N LYS A 269 4.85 -10.17 -11.16
CA LYS A 269 5.72 -10.59 -10.07
C LYS A 269 7.17 -10.39 -10.46
N VAL A 270 7.94 -9.77 -9.57
CA VAL A 270 9.38 -9.58 -9.71
C VAL A 270 10.06 -10.21 -8.51
N GLU A 271 10.99 -11.13 -8.75
CA GLU A 271 11.74 -11.79 -7.69
C GLU A 271 12.57 -10.77 -6.89
N GLY A 272 12.56 -10.89 -5.56
CA GLY A 272 13.22 -9.93 -4.66
C GLY A 272 12.52 -8.56 -4.54
N ALA A 273 11.36 -8.35 -5.20
CA ALA A 273 10.56 -7.13 -5.01
C ALA A 273 9.70 -7.20 -3.75
N ASP A 274 10.31 -6.97 -2.59
CA ASP A 274 9.69 -7.14 -1.27
C ASP A 274 9.15 -5.82 -0.65
N GLY A 275 9.44 -4.67 -1.26
CA GLY A 275 9.02 -3.36 -0.76
C GLY A 275 9.83 -2.86 0.44
N THR A 276 10.98 -3.46 0.74
CA THR A 276 11.95 -2.96 1.72
C THR A 276 12.93 -1.97 1.08
N VAL A 277 13.86 -1.43 1.87
CA VAL A 277 14.97 -0.59 1.35
C VAL A 277 16.00 -1.39 0.54
N ASN A 278 15.96 -2.73 0.60
CA ASN A 278 16.83 -3.63 -0.16
C ASN A 278 16.07 -4.34 -1.29
N THR A 279 14.87 -3.88 -1.62
CA THR A 279 14.04 -4.46 -2.68
C THR A 279 14.78 -4.47 -4.01
N ASN A 280 14.52 -5.46 -4.86
CA ASN A 280 15.01 -5.53 -6.23
C ASN A 280 14.35 -4.44 -7.11
N LEU A 281 14.78 -3.19 -6.99
CA LEU A 281 14.23 -2.07 -7.76
C LEU A 281 14.59 -2.20 -9.25
N ARG A 282 15.83 -2.57 -9.56
CA ARG A 282 16.29 -2.81 -10.93
C ARG A 282 15.38 -3.78 -11.69
N GLY A 283 15.08 -4.93 -11.09
CA GLY A 283 14.17 -5.91 -11.70
C GLY A 283 12.76 -5.37 -11.92
N LYS A 284 12.29 -4.44 -11.08
CA LYS A 284 10.98 -3.78 -11.27
C LYS A 284 11.00 -2.79 -12.43
N VAL A 285 12.11 -2.06 -12.60
CA VAL A 285 12.31 -1.16 -13.75
C VAL A 285 12.38 -1.96 -15.04
N GLU A 286 13.16 -3.06 -15.07
CA GLU A 286 13.24 -3.97 -16.22
C GLU A 286 11.87 -4.59 -16.55
N ALA A 287 11.10 -5.00 -15.52
CA ALA A 287 9.75 -5.49 -15.71
C ALA A 287 8.80 -4.41 -16.25
N ALA A 288 8.93 -3.15 -15.83
CA ALA A 288 8.11 -2.06 -16.32
C ALA A 288 8.38 -1.75 -17.79
N VAL A 289 9.65 -1.71 -18.20
CA VAL A 289 10.06 -1.57 -19.61
C VAL A 289 9.48 -2.69 -20.47
N ASN A 290 9.53 -3.94 -20.00
CA ASN A 290 8.95 -5.06 -20.73
C ASN A 290 7.42 -5.03 -20.77
N ALA A 291 6.76 -4.67 -19.67
CA ALA A 291 5.31 -4.54 -19.60
C ALA A 291 4.77 -3.50 -20.60
N LEU A 292 5.53 -2.43 -20.85
CA LEU A 292 5.17 -1.45 -21.86
C LEU A 292 5.07 -2.05 -23.27
N LYS A 293 5.54 -3.27 -23.57
CA LYS A 293 5.30 -3.89 -24.88
C LYS A 293 3.84 -4.35 -25.03
N GLU A 294 3.19 -4.73 -23.93
CA GLU A 294 1.88 -5.40 -23.96
C GLU A 294 0.73 -4.61 -23.33
N TYR A 295 1.04 -3.71 -22.39
CA TYR A 295 0.06 -2.96 -21.62
C TYR A 295 0.01 -1.49 -22.07
N ASP A 296 -1.16 -0.87 -21.90
CA ASP A 296 -1.37 0.56 -22.19
C ASP A 296 -1.05 1.42 -20.96
N LEU A 297 -1.25 0.88 -19.76
CA LEU A 297 -0.97 1.51 -18.48
C LEU A 297 -0.11 0.58 -17.63
N VAL A 298 1.08 1.05 -17.23
CA VAL A 298 1.97 0.34 -16.31
C VAL A 298 2.10 1.13 -15.02
N PHE A 299 1.71 0.54 -13.90
CA PHE A 299 1.88 1.11 -12.56
C PHE A 299 3.13 0.54 -11.89
N LEU A 300 4.09 1.41 -11.56
CA LEU A 300 5.31 1.08 -10.84
C LEU A 300 5.30 1.76 -9.46
N HIS A 301 5.10 0.96 -8.41
CA HIS A 301 5.11 1.44 -7.03
C HIS A 301 6.48 1.26 -6.39
N ILE A 302 7.01 2.21 -5.63
CA ILE A 302 8.29 2.08 -4.92
C ILE A 302 8.12 2.46 -3.45
N LYS A 303 8.27 1.49 -2.54
CA LYS A 303 7.92 1.64 -1.11
C LYS A 303 9.02 2.25 -0.21
N ALA A 304 10.27 2.21 -0.66
CA ALA A 304 11.44 2.36 0.21
C ALA A 304 11.50 3.72 0.94
N THR A 305 11.05 4.80 0.29
CA THR A 305 11.00 6.17 0.81
C THR A 305 10.13 6.29 2.07
N ASP A 306 8.94 5.71 2.08
CA ASP A 306 8.06 5.75 3.26
C ASP A 306 8.61 4.92 4.44
N ASN A 307 9.29 3.80 4.18
CA ASN A 307 9.88 2.99 5.26
C ASN A 307 10.90 3.78 6.09
N VAL A 308 11.78 4.52 5.43
CA VAL A 308 12.81 5.33 6.10
C VAL A 308 12.24 6.61 6.70
N SER A 309 11.12 7.11 6.16
CA SER A 309 10.36 8.23 6.72
C SER A 309 9.74 7.87 8.06
N HIS A 310 9.06 6.73 8.15
CA HIS A 310 8.50 6.22 9.42
C HIS A 310 9.57 5.95 10.49
N ASP A 311 10.76 5.53 10.07
CA ASP A 311 11.91 5.33 10.97
C ASP A 311 12.62 6.66 11.34
N LYS A 312 12.13 7.82 10.86
CA LYS A 312 12.68 9.17 11.11
C LYS A 312 14.13 9.33 10.67
N LYS A 313 14.49 8.80 9.50
CA LYS A 313 15.86 8.81 8.96
C LYS A 313 15.98 9.71 7.71
N PRO A 314 15.99 11.04 7.86
CA PRO A 314 15.97 11.96 6.72
C PRO A 314 17.17 11.81 5.78
N LYS A 315 18.39 11.67 6.32
CA LYS A 315 19.60 11.41 5.51
C LYS A 315 19.50 10.10 4.72
N LYS A 316 18.88 9.07 5.30
CA LYS A 316 18.66 7.81 4.61
C LYS A 316 17.58 7.94 3.53
N LYS A 317 16.56 8.78 3.73
CA LYS A 317 15.56 9.11 2.70
C LYS A 317 16.21 9.78 1.50
N VAL A 318 17.15 10.71 1.71
CA VAL A 318 17.98 11.31 0.65
C VAL A 318 18.71 10.22 -0.14
N GLU A 319 19.48 9.35 0.52
CA GLU A 319 20.20 8.25 -0.15
C GLU A 319 19.27 7.31 -0.95
N VAL A 320 18.07 7.05 -0.43
CA VAL A 320 17.06 6.21 -1.10
C VAL A 320 16.50 6.92 -2.34
N ILE A 321 16.24 8.23 -2.28
CA ILE A 321 15.78 9.01 -3.43
C ILE A 321 16.86 9.03 -4.53
N GLU A 322 18.12 9.27 -4.17
CA GLU A 322 19.24 9.24 -5.13
C GLU A 322 19.39 7.86 -5.78
N TRP A 323 19.22 6.79 -4.99
CA TRP A 323 19.22 5.43 -5.53
C TRP A 323 18.07 5.19 -6.51
N ILE A 324 16.84 5.59 -6.15
CA ILE A 324 15.68 5.49 -7.03
C ILE A 324 15.92 6.26 -8.33
N SER A 325 16.43 7.49 -8.25
CA SER A 325 16.77 8.31 -9.40
C SER A 325 17.71 7.56 -10.37
N ARG A 326 18.78 6.94 -9.88
CA ARG A 326 19.70 6.15 -10.71
C ARG A 326 19.02 4.94 -11.35
N GLU A 327 18.23 4.18 -10.59
CA GLU A 327 17.59 2.96 -11.09
C GLU A 327 16.49 3.23 -12.11
N LEU A 328 15.80 4.37 -12.03
CA LEU A 328 14.72 4.72 -12.96
C LEU A 328 15.21 5.10 -14.36
N LYS A 329 16.49 5.45 -14.51
CA LYS A 329 17.04 6.00 -15.75
C LYS A 329 16.71 5.18 -17.01
N PRO A 330 16.85 3.85 -17.05
CA PRO A 330 16.52 3.04 -18.24
C PRO A 330 15.04 3.12 -18.65
N LEU A 331 14.13 3.23 -17.69
CA LEU A 331 12.70 3.37 -17.97
C LEU A 331 12.38 4.75 -18.53
N ILE A 332 13.00 5.81 -18.00
CA ILE A 332 12.82 7.17 -18.52
C ILE A 332 13.39 7.29 -19.94
N ASP A 333 14.57 6.71 -20.19
CA ASP A 333 15.16 6.68 -21.53
C ASP A 333 14.24 5.97 -22.54
N THR A 334 13.62 4.86 -22.13
CA THR A 334 12.63 4.15 -22.96
C THR A 334 11.39 5.00 -23.22
N VAL A 335 10.84 5.66 -22.20
CA VAL A 335 9.66 6.53 -22.33
C VAL A 335 9.93 7.66 -23.31
N LEU A 336 11.10 8.29 -23.23
CA LEU A 336 11.49 9.37 -24.12
C LEU A 336 11.75 8.90 -25.55
N SER A 337 12.42 7.75 -25.73
CA SER A 337 12.74 7.24 -27.07
C SER A 337 11.52 6.74 -27.84
N GLU A 338 10.55 6.16 -27.12
CA GLU A 338 9.34 5.59 -27.70
C GLU A 338 8.15 6.57 -27.71
N GLU A 339 8.38 7.82 -27.27
CA GLU A 339 7.36 8.87 -27.15
C GLU A 339 6.13 8.42 -26.32
N TYR A 340 6.37 7.69 -25.23
CA TYR A 340 5.33 7.31 -24.28
C TYR A 340 5.06 8.45 -23.28
N TYR A 341 3.97 8.30 -22.52
CA TYR A 341 3.67 9.20 -21.40
C TYR A 341 4.20 8.62 -20.09
N LEU A 342 4.57 9.48 -19.16
CA LEU A 342 4.90 9.08 -17.79
C LEU A 342 4.40 10.11 -16.79
N ALA A 343 3.89 9.64 -15.66
CA ALA A 343 3.61 10.44 -14.48
C ALA A 343 4.46 9.95 -13.30
N LEU A 344 5.11 10.88 -12.61
CA LEU A 344 5.85 10.64 -11.38
C LEU A 344 5.21 11.41 -10.24
N THR A 345 4.90 10.74 -9.14
CA THR A 345 4.36 11.38 -7.93
C THR A 345 4.58 10.52 -6.68
N GLY A 346 4.05 10.97 -5.53
CA GLY A 346 3.86 10.15 -4.34
C GLY A 346 2.39 9.78 -4.13
N ASP A 347 2.12 8.80 -3.26
CA ASP A 347 0.76 8.53 -2.79
C ASP A 347 0.37 9.37 -1.58
N HIS A 348 1.34 9.81 -0.79
CA HIS A 348 1.16 10.73 0.33
C HIS A 348 2.48 11.33 0.78
N THR A 349 2.38 12.26 1.74
CA THR A 349 3.53 12.85 2.44
C THR A 349 3.72 12.10 3.75
N THR A 350 4.93 11.58 3.98
CA THR A 350 5.37 11.06 5.28
C THR A 350 6.56 11.89 5.75
N PRO A 351 6.35 12.98 6.51
CA PRO A 351 7.45 13.81 6.96
C PRO A 351 8.35 13.05 7.92
N CYS A 352 9.66 13.08 7.69
CA CYS A 352 10.65 12.35 8.49
C CYS A 352 10.62 12.75 9.98
N GLU A 353 10.37 14.03 10.30
CA GLU A 353 10.30 14.48 11.70
C GLU A 353 9.03 13.98 12.41
N VAL A 354 7.94 13.79 11.66
CA VAL A 354 6.66 13.28 12.17
C VAL A 354 6.71 11.75 12.28
N GLY A 355 7.14 11.06 11.22
CA GLY A 355 7.18 9.60 11.14
C GLY A 355 5.81 8.96 10.92
N SER A 356 4.84 9.71 10.37
CA SER A 356 3.52 9.23 9.97
C SER A 356 2.99 10.06 8.81
N HIS A 357 1.97 9.56 8.12
CA HIS A 357 1.36 10.28 7.00
C HIS A 357 0.75 11.60 7.46
N THR A 358 0.87 12.63 6.62
CA THR A 358 0.26 13.95 6.80
C THR A 358 -0.53 14.36 5.56
N GLY A 359 -1.33 15.41 5.69
CA GLY A 359 -2.17 15.93 4.61
C GLY A 359 -1.49 17.03 3.77
N ASP A 360 -0.15 17.04 3.73
CA ASP A 360 0.60 17.93 2.85
C ASP A 360 0.52 17.36 1.42
N PRO A 361 0.35 18.21 0.38
CA PRO A 361 0.29 17.73 -1.00
C PRO A 361 1.63 17.14 -1.43
N VAL A 362 1.60 16.29 -2.45
CA VAL A 362 2.80 15.65 -3.03
C VAL A 362 3.15 16.26 -4.38
N PRO A 363 4.44 16.31 -4.76
CA PRO A 363 4.85 16.76 -6.09
C PRO A 363 4.36 15.79 -7.17
N LEU A 364 4.06 16.32 -8.35
CA LEU A 364 3.63 15.60 -9.53
C LEU A 364 4.33 16.18 -10.75
N ALA A 365 4.82 15.31 -11.64
CA ALA A 365 5.32 15.70 -12.94
C ALA A 365 4.82 14.71 -14.00
N ILE A 366 4.41 15.23 -15.16
CA ILE A 366 3.96 14.43 -16.30
C ILE A 366 4.84 14.77 -17.50
N ILE A 367 5.34 13.77 -18.22
CA ILE A 367 6.09 13.92 -19.48
C ILE A 367 5.41 13.14 -20.61
N GLY A 368 5.62 13.56 -21.85
CA GLY A 368 5.15 12.88 -23.05
C GLY A 368 5.03 13.82 -24.25
N PRO A 369 4.73 13.29 -25.45
CA PRO A 369 4.84 14.02 -26.71
C PRO A 369 3.89 15.22 -26.84
N SER A 370 2.72 15.18 -26.19
CA SER A 370 1.72 16.26 -26.23
C SER A 370 1.57 17.01 -24.90
N VAL A 371 2.49 16.78 -23.95
CA VAL A 371 2.48 17.50 -22.67
C VAL A 371 2.99 18.92 -22.89
N ARG A 372 2.34 19.88 -22.23
CA ARG A 372 2.77 21.29 -22.27
C ARG A 372 3.86 21.50 -21.24
N ARG A 373 5.11 21.39 -21.69
CA ARG A 373 6.28 21.62 -20.85
C ARG A 373 6.21 23.00 -20.17
N ASP A 374 6.46 23.05 -18.86
CA ASP A 374 6.62 24.29 -18.10
C ASP A 374 8.10 24.59 -17.78
N ASP A 375 8.36 25.63 -16.99
CA ASP A 375 9.71 26.11 -16.67
C ASP A 375 10.29 25.47 -15.38
N VAL A 376 9.67 24.41 -14.84
CA VAL A 376 10.16 23.75 -13.62
C VAL A 376 11.32 22.81 -13.96
N GLU A 377 12.48 23.00 -13.33
CA GLU A 377 13.70 22.22 -13.62
C GLU A 377 14.03 21.15 -12.56
N SER A 378 13.32 21.14 -11.41
CA SER A 378 13.64 20.24 -10.29
C SER A 378 12.39 19.57 -9.74
N PHE A 379 12.50 18.29 -9.37
CA PHE A 379 11.38 17.52 -8.82
C PHE A 379 11.39 17.53 -7.29
N ASP A 380 10.74 18.53 -6.71
CA ASP A 380 10.56 18.66 -5.26
C ASP A 380 9.25 19.38 -4.91
N GLU A 381 8.90 19.37 -3.62
CA GLU A 381 7.64 19.93 -3.12
C GLU A 381 7.43 21.41 -3.46
N ILE A 382 8.52 22.20 -3.51
CA ILE A 382 8.45 23.64 -3.72
C ILE A 382 8.49 23.96 -5.21
N SER A 383 9.43 23.37 -5.95
CA SER A 383 9.58 23.62 -7.39
C SER A 383 8.34 23.16 -8.17
N CYS A 384 7.82 21.96 -7.89
CA CYS A 384 6.63 21.46 -8.58
C CYS A 384 5.36 22.27 -8.27
N ALA A 385 5.30 22.99 -7.14
CA ALA A 385 4.16 23.86 -6.83
C ALA A 385 4.03 25.07 -7.76
N LEU A 386 5.09 25.39 -8.52
CA LEU A 386 5.10 26.45 -9.54
C LEU A 386 4.66 25.96 -10.93
N GLY A 387 4.41 24.65 -11.09
CA GLY A 387 4.16 24.04 -12.40
C GLY A 387 2.75 24.24 -12.96
N GLY A 388 2.63 24.01 -14.27
CA GLY A 388 1.42 24.27 -15.06
C GLY A 388 0.21 23.38 -14.75
N LEU A 389 0.40 22.21 -14.14
CA LEU A 389 -0.69 21.37 -13.62
C LEU A 389 -1.38 22.00 -12.40
N ASN A 390 -0.76 23.02 -11.78
CA ASN A 390 -1.23 23.68 -10.58
C ASN A 390 -1.43 22.67 -9.42
N ARG A 391 -2.58 22.74 -8.74
CA ARG A 391 -2.96 21.86 -7.64
C ARG A 391 -4.19 21.05 -8.01
N ILE A 392 -4.04 19.73 -8.10
CA ILE A 392 -5.12 18.78 -8.42
C ILE A 392 -5.39 17.81 -7.26
N ARG A 393 -6.42 16.98 -7.38
CA ARG A 393 -6.63 15.84 -6.45
C ARG A 393 -6.18 14.53 -7.08
N GLY A 394 -5.90 13.54 -6.23
CA GLY A 394 -5.54 12.17 -6.66
C GLY A 394 -6.53 11.59 -7.66
N ILE A 395 -7.83 11.80 -7.44
CA ILE A 395 -8.91 11.32 -8.31
C ILE A 395 -8.86 11.89 -9.74
N ASP A 396 -8.24 13.05 -9.93
CA ASP A 396 -8.19 13.73 -11.22
C ASP A 396 -7.04 13.17 -12.10
N LEU A 397 -5.98 12.62 -11.49
CA LEU A 397 -4.77 12.18 -12.19
C LEU A 397 -5.05 11.12 -13.27
N MET A 398 -5.79 10.05 -12.94
CA MET A 398 -6.05 9.00 -13.92
C MET A 398 -6.81 9.53 -15.14
N LYS A 399 -7.77 10.45 -14.94
CA LYS A 399 -8.52 11.06 -16.04
C LYS A 399 -7.61 11.91 -16.93
N ILE A 400 -6.65 12.64 -16.35
CA ILE A 400 -5.63 13.39 -17.11
C ILE A 400 -4.78 12.44 -17.97
N LEU A 401 -4.28 11.34 -17.40
CA LEU A 401 -3.48 10.36 -18.16
C LEU A 401 -4.30 9.70 -19.26
N MET A 402 -5.56 9.37 -18.99
CA MET A 402 -6.46 8.77 -19.97
C MET A 402 -6.85 9.75 -21.09
N ASN A 403 -6.85 11.06 -20.81
CA ASN A 403 -7.03 12.09 -21.85
C ASN A 403 -5.86 12.07 -22.84
N TYR A 404 -4.61 12.00 -22.35
CA TYR A 404 -3.43 11.85 -23.20
C TYR A 404 -3.43 10.57 -24.04
N LEU A 405 -4.12 9.51 -23.58
CA LEU A 405 -4.33 8.28 -24.34
C LEU A 405 -5.57 8.32 -25.25
N GLY A 406 -6.30 9.42 -25.32
CA GLY A 406 -7.53 9.55 -26.12
C GLY A 406 -8.68 8.66 -25.63
N ARG A 407 -8.73 8.35 -24.33
CA ARG A 407 -9.74 7.46 -23.72
C ARG A 407 -10.87 8.19 -23.00
N VAL A 408 -10.74 9.50 -22.79
CA VAL A 408 -11.78 10.31 -22.15
C VAL A 408 -12.79 10.76 -23.23
N PRO A 409 -14.07 10.38 -23.13
CA PRO A 409 -15.08 10.84 -24.08
C PRO A 409 -15.37 12.33 -23.89
N LEU A 410 -15.88 12.97 -24.95
CA LEU A 410 -16.42 14.31 -24.86
C LEU A 410 -17.59 14.33 -23.86
N PHE A 411 -17.69 15.39 -23.06
CA PHE A 411 -18.79 15.55 -22.11
C PHE A 411 -19.93 16.35 -22.76
N GLY A 412 -21.11 15.74 -22.90
CA GLY A 412 -22.30 16.39 -23.48
C GLY A 412 -22.76 15.82 -24.82
N GLU A 413 -22.11 14.76 -25.32
CA GLU A 413 -22.52 13.99 -26.51
C GLU A 413 -22.77 12.52 -26.19
#